data_AF-A0A0D9NPV1-F1
#
_entry.id   AF-A0A0D9NPV1-F1
#
_cell.length_a   1.000
_cell.length_b   1.000
_cell.length_c   1.000
_cell.angle_alpha   90.00
_cell.angle_beta   90.00
_cell.angle_gamma   90.00
#
_symmetry.space_group_name_H-M   'P 1'
#
loop_
_entity.id
_entity.type
_entity.pdbx_description
1 polymer ?
#
loop_
_entity_poly.entity_id
_entity_poly.type
_entity_poly.pdbx_seq_one_letter_code
_entity_poly.pdbx_strand_id
1 'polypeptide(L)'
;MDTLPSEILREILSHLPPSSWPSARLTSRRFNAILAPQSFPSVPSFIDPGAALLKLESGARRARRRRVTSIWSPSCCVPTDIPIPQSFLLAAYVAFRCRQWRPFAEKTGRTSGEWDSDSGIGISEDDVGSESRGLTVDKVVHDLQRDDVTEESLRAAMFRYALYLSYLYQGAGEAPSLWVFNKNMWPSKE
;
A
#
# COMPACT_ATOMS: atom_id res chain seq x y z
N MET A 1 8.74 7.65 -23.95
CA MET A 1 9.18 6.74 -22.87
C MET A 1 8.39 5.44 -22.88
N ASP A 2 7.23 5.39 -23.53
CA ASP A 2 6.31 4.23 -23.50
C ASP A 2 6.76 3.04 -24.33
N THR A 3 7.79 3.19 -25.16
CA THR A 3 8.42 2.11 -25.94
C THR A 3 9.59 1.45 -25.21
N LEU A 4 10.02 1.97 -24.06
CA LEU A 4 11.14 1.38 -23.33
C LEU A 4 10.74 0.06 -22.63
N PRO A 5 11.64 -0.94 -22.63
CA PRO A 5 11.48 -2.14 -21.81
C PRO A 5 11.38 -1.81 -20.32
N SER A 6 10.62 -2.63 -19.58
CA SER A 6 10.41 -2.46 -18.14
C SER A 6 11.69 -2.53 -17.33
N GLU A 7 12.67 -3.27 -17.81
CA GLU A 7 13.97 -3.51 -17.17
C GLU A 7 14.80 -2.23 -17.19
N ILE A 8 14.81 -1.53 -18.33
CA ILE A 8 15.51 -0.26 -18.50
C ILE A 8 14.84 0.83 -17.67
N LEU A 9 13.50 0.89 -17.68
CA LEU A 9 12.76 1.80 -16.81
C LEU A 9 13.03 1.52 -15.33
N ARG A 10 13.12 0.24 -14.92
CA ARG A 10 13.45 -0.12 -13.53
C ARG A 10 14.85 0.34 -13.14
N GLU A 11 15.82 0.16 -14.01
CA GLU A 11 17.20 0.61 -13.78
C GLU A 11 17.25 2.13 -13.64
N ILE A 12 16.67 2.89 -14.59
CA ILE A 12 16.61 4.36 -14.51
C ILE A 12 15.95 4.82 -13.20
N LEU A 13 14.83 4.21 -12.84
CA LEU A 13 14.09 4.57 -11.63
C LEU A 13 14.83 4.18 -10.34
N SER A 14 15.72 3.18 -10.37
CA SER A 14 16.54 2.81 -9.20
C SER A 14 17.60 3.84 -8.86
N HIS A 15 18.02 4.67 -9.83
CA HIS A 15 18.96 5.79 -9.60
C HIS A 15 18.28 7.04 -9.03
N LEU A 16 16.94 7.07 -8.93
CA LEU A 16 16.23 8.19 -8.33
C LEU A 16 16.33 8.16 -6.81
N PRO A 17 16.52 9.32 -6.15
CA PRO A 17 16.51 9.38 -4.69
C PRO A 17 15.13 9.00 -4.15
N PRO A 18 15.04 8.25 -3.03
CA PRO A 18 13.76 7.79 -2.47
C PRO A 18 12.74 8.90 -2.18
N SER A 19 13.21 10.13 -1.92
CA SER A 19 12.36 11.31 -1.72
C SER A 19 11.54 11.69 -2.96
N SER A 20 12.02 11.34 -4.16
CA SER A 20 11.36 11.67 -5.44
C SER A 20 10.39 10.60 -5.93
N TRP A 21 10.41 9.40 -5.33
CA TRP A 21 9.57 8.29 -5.75
C TRP A 21 8.07 8.57 -5.70
N PRO A 22 7.50 9.25 -4.68
CA PRO A 22 6.07 9.55 -4.66
C PRO A 22 5.65 10.38 -5.88
N SER A 23 6.43 11.42 -6.22
CA SER A 23 6.17 12.26 -7.39
C SER A 23 6.36 11.48 -8.70
N ALA A 24 7.42 10.69 -8.82
CA ALA A 24 7.69 9.86 -10.00
C ALA A 24 6.61 8.80 -10.24
N ARG A 25 5.99 8.27 -9.19
CA ARG A 25 4.86 7.33 -9.32
C ARG A 25 3.63 7.97 -9.95
N LEU A 26 3.42 9.26 -9.75
CA LEU A 26 2.25 9.97 -10.27
C LEU A 26 2.39 10.39 -11.74
N THR A 27 3.59 10.29 -12.33
CA THR A 27 3.81 10.71 -13.72
C THR A 27 3.24 9.73 -14.74
N SER A 28 3.25 8.43 -14.43
CA SER A 28 2.80 7.38 -15.36
C SER A 28 2.38 6.12 -14.63
N ARG A 29 1.41 5.40 -15.19
CA ARG A 29 1.00 4.08 -14.70
C ARG A 29 2.14 3.07 -14.71
N ARG A 30 3.04 3.11 -15.71
CA ARG A 30 4.21 2.21 -15.76
C ARG A 30 5.20 2.51 -14.63
N PHE A 31 5.39 3.79 -14.32
CA PHE A 31 6.25 4.21 -13.21
C PHE A 31 5.65 3.78 -11.87
N ASN A 32 4.33 3.98 -11.69
CA ASN A 32 3.61 3.48 -10.53
C ASN A 32 3.74 1.96 -10.39
N ALA A 33 3.64 1.19 -11.49
CA ALA A 33 3.74 -0.26 -11.45
C ALA A 33 5.13 -0.75 -11.00
N ILE A 34 6.18 -0.04 -11.39
CA ILE A 34 7.56 -0.37 -11.03
C ILE A 34 7.90 0.06 -9.60
N LEU A 35 7.47 1.26 -9.19
CA LEU A 35 7.85 1.87 -7.90
C LEU A 35 6.89 1.57 -6.75
N ALA A 36 5.63 1.22 -7.01
CA ALA A 36 4.66 0.92 -5.94
C ALA A 36 5.11 -0.24 -5.02
N PRO A 37 5.68 -1.36 -5.52
CA PRO A 37 6.22 -2.42 -4.67
C PRO A 37 7.29 -1.93 -3.69
N GLN A 38 8.11 -0.96 -4.12
CA GLN A 38 9.20 -0.39 -3.32
C GLN A 38 8.71 0.61 -2.27
N SER A 39 7.44 1.03 -2.36
CA SER A 39 6.85 2.01 -1.43
C SER A 39 6.39 1.40 -0.12
N PHE A 40 6.18 0.08 -0.07
CA PHE A 40 5.63 -0.62 1.10
C PHE A 40 6.48 -1.82 1.58
N PRO A 41 7.82 -1.72 1.64
CA PRO A 41 8.69 -2.87 1.90
C PRO A 41 8.55 -3.42 3.32
N SER A 42 8.04 -2.61 4.25
CA SER A 42 7.90 -2.97 5.65
C SER A 42 6.56 -3.61 5.98
N VAL A 43 5.53 -3.44 5.15
CA VAL A 43 4.17 -3.97 5.43
C VAL A 43 4.17 -5.49 5.70
N PRO A 44 4.86 -6.34 4.91
CA PRO A 44 4.84 -7.79 5.13
C PRO A 44 5.38 -8.21 6.50
N SER A 45 6.33 -7.46 7.06
CA SER A 45 6.92 -7.76 8.36
C SER A 45 6.01 -7.46 9.56
N PHE A 46 4.87 -6.80 9.34
CA PHE A 46 3.90 -6.52 10.40
C PHE A 46 2.84 -7.63 10.57
N ILE A 47 2.80 -8.61 9.65
CA ILE A 47 1.99 -9.82 9.79
C ILE A 47 2.52 -10.69 10.92
N ASP A 48 3.83 -10.98 10.91
CA ASP A 48 4.47 -11.70 12.00
C ASP A 48 4.49 -10.84 13.29
N PRO A 49 3.83 -11.27 14.37
CA PRO A 49 3.80 -10.53 15.62
C PRO A 49 5.20 -10.27 16.20
N GLY A 50 6.13 -11.22 16.06
CA GLY A 50 7.49 -11.11 16.59
C GLY A 50 8.29 -10.02 15.88
N ALA A 51 8.37 -10.09 14.54
CA ALA A 51 9.02 -9.08 13.72
C ALA A 51 8.37 -7.69 13.87
N ALA A 52 7.04 -7.64 14.00
CA ALA A 52 6.31 -6.39 14.20
C ALA A 52 6.71 -5.70 15.51
N LEU A 53 6.76 -6.44 16.62
CA LEU A 53 7.15 -5.91 17.93
C LEU A 53 8.59 -5.39 17.92
N LEU A 54 9.53 -6.13 17.35
CA LEU A 54 10.93 -5.68 17.23
C LEU A 54 11.04 -4.36 16.45
N LYS A 55 10.27 -4.21 15.37
CA LYS A 55 10.23 -2.97 14.58
C LYS A 55 9.60 -1.82 15.36
N LEU A 56 8.51 -2.07 16.09
CA LEU A 56 7.84 -1.07 16.92
C LEU A 56 8.74 -0.59 18.06
N GLU A 57 9.41 -1.49 18.76
CA GLU A 57 10.34 -1.12 19.83
C GLU A 57 11.53 -0.31 19.32
N SER A 58 12.12 -0.70 18.20
CA SER A 58 13.20 0.05 17.55
C SER A 58 12.72 1.44 17.12
N GLY A 59 11.53 1.52 16.51
CA GLY A 59 10.89 2.78 16.12
C GLY A 59 10.65 3.69 17.31
N ALA A 60 10.06 3.18 18.39
CA ALA A 60 9.80 3.93 19.61
C ALA A 60 11.09 4.39 20.30
N ARG A 61 12.13 3.53 20.36
CA ARG A 61 13.46 3.93 20.87
C ARG A 61 14.03 5.10 20.06
N ARG A 62 13.90 5.07 18.73
CA ARG A 62 14.35 6.15 17.84
C ARG A 62 13.53 7.42 18.02
N ALA A 63 12.22 7.32 18.16
CA ALA A 63 11.33 8.46 18.44
C ALA A 63 11.69 9.15 19.77
N ARG A 64 11.91 8.36 20.83
CA ARG A 64 12.35 8.87 22.15
C ARG A 64 13.68 9.60 22.07
N ARG A 65 14.67 9.07 21.34
CA ARG A 65 15.96 9.76 21.10
C ARG A 65 15.79 11.11 20.41
N ARG A 66 14.79 11.24 19.53
CA ARG A 66 14.42 12.48 18.85
C ARG A 66 13.51 13.39 19.68
N ARG A 67 13.19 13.02 20.93
CA ARG A 67 12.24 13.70 21.81
C ARG A 67 10.84 13.84 21.21
N VAL A 68 10.45 12.94 20.30
CA VAL A 68 9.07 12.81 19.84
C VAL A 68 8.33 11.95 20.85
N THR A 69 7.38 12.54 21.56
CA THR A 69 6.49 11.83 22.47
C THR A 69 5.39 11.15 21.65
N SER A 70 5.48 9.83 21.50
CA SER A 70 4.32 9.07 21.05
C SER A 70 3.46 8.70 22.25
N ILE A 71 2.15 8.88 22.10
CA ILE A 71 1.14 8.57 23.12
C ILE A 71 1.01 7.04 23.31
N TRP A 72 1.43 6.25 22.32
CA TRP A 72 1.16 4.83 22.25
C TRP A 72 2.40 3.96 22.53
N SER A 73 2.21 2.97 23.41
CA SER A 73 3.22 1.95 23.70
C SER A 73 3.40 1.00 22.51
N PRO A 74 4.62 0.52 22.22
CA PRO A 74 4.87 -0.54 21.22
C PRO A 74 4.09 -1.82 21.46
N SER A 75 3.74 -2.09 22.72
CA SER A 75 3.04 -3.30 23.15
C SER A 75 1.53 -3.10 23.31
N CYS A 76 0.97 -2.00 22.78
CA CYS A 76 -0.47 -1.80 22.88
C CYS A 76 -1.25 -2.87 22.10
N CYS A 77 -2.41 -3.23 22.64
CA CYS A 77 -3.29 -4.20 22.01
C CYS A 77 -3.88 -3.64 20.71
N VAL A 78 -4.04 -4.52 19.72
CA VAL A 78 -4.77 -4.20 18.49
C VAL A 78 -6.27 -4.17 18.80
N PRO A 79 -6.99 -3.08 18.50
CA PRO A 79 -8.43 -3.07 18.71
C PRO A 79 -9.15 -4.03 17.76
N THR A 80 -10.18 -4.72 18.26
CA THR A 80 -10.83 -5.87 17.61
C THR A 80 -11.65 -5.49 16.37
N ASP A 81 -12.32 -4.34 16.41
CA ASP A 81 -13.37 -3.98 15.44
C ASP A 81 -12.95 -2.85 14.50
N ILE A 82 -11.64 -2.72 14.23
CA ILE A 82 -11.17 -1.72 13.25
C ILE A 82 -11.40 -2.27 11.84
N PRO A 83 -12.19 -1.58 11.00
CA PRO A 83 -12.35 -1.95 9.61
C PRO A 83 -11.07 -1.69 8.83
N ILE A 84 -10.73 -2.64 7.95
CA ILE A 84 -9.56 -2.54 7.09
C ILE A 84 -9.95 -1.76 5.82
N PRO A 85 -9.41 -0.55 5.59
CA PRO A 85 -9.74 0.23 4.42
C PRO A 85 -9.09 -0.34 3.16
N GLN A 86 -9.70 -0.07 2.02
CA GLN A 86 -9.21 -0.53 0.72
C GLN A 86 -7.81 0.00 0.39
N SER A 87 -7.44 1.20 0.87
CA SER A 87 -6.11 1.76 0.71
C SER A 87 -5.02 0.85 1.29
N PHE A 88 -5.25 0.32 2.50
CA PHE A 88 -4.34 -0.62 3.14
C PHE A 88 -4.34 -1.97 2.41
N LEU A 89 -5.49 -2.48 1.99
CA LEU A 89 -5.58 -3.74 1.24
C LEU A 89 -4.79 -3.68 -0.08
N LEU A 90 -4.88 -2.58 -0.82
CA LEU A 90 -4.10 -2.37 -2.04
C LEU A 90 -2.60 -2.30 -1.75
N ALA A 91 -2.19 -1.60 -0.69
CA ALA A 91 -0.80 -1.52 -0.28
C ALA A 91 -0.24 -2.88 0.16
N ALA A 92 -1.01 -3.63 0.95
CA ALA A 92 -0.68 -4.99 1.38
C ALA A 92 -0.54 -5.92 0.17
N TYR A 93 -1.52 -5.93 -0.74
CA TYR A 93 -1.47 -6.74 -1.96
C TYR A 93 -0.20 -6.46 -2.78
N VAL A 94 0.11 -5.18 -3.00
CA VAL A 94 1.32 -4.75 -3.72
C VAL A 94 2.59 -5.21 -2.98
N ALA A 95 2.61 -5.12 -1.65
CA ALA A 95 3.76 -5.52 -0.85
C ALA A 95 4.01 -7.03 -0.86
N PHE A 96 2.98 -7.86 -0.93
CA PHE A 96 3.12 -9.32 -0.98
C PHE A 96 3.33 -9.86 -2.39
N ARG A 97 2.63 -9.31 -3.39
CA ARG A 97 2.67 -9.81 -4.77
C ARG A 97 3.71 -9.12 -5.65
N CYS A 98 4.30 -8.02 -5.17
CA CYS A 98 5.19 -7.14 -5.96
C CYS A 98 4.57 -6.71 -7.30
N ARG A 99 3.23 -6.69 -7.39
CA ARG A 99 2.44 -6.40 -8.58
C ARG A 99 1.21 -5.61 -8.17
N GLN A 100 0.76 -4.73 -9.05
CA GLN A 100 -0.47 -3.98 -8.84
C GLN A 100 -1.69 -4.89 -8.96
N TRP A 101 -2.67 -4.67 -8.08
CA TRP A 101 -3.98 -5.30 -8.22
C TRP A 101 -4.66 -4.77 -9.48
N ARG A 102 -5.22 -5.68 -10.27
CA ARG A 102 -6.07 -5.35 -11.41
C ARG A 102 -7.45 -5.92 -11.13
N PRO A 103 -8.52 -5.13 -11.16
CA PRO A 103 -9.86 -5.69 -11.16
C PRO A 103 -9.95 -6.65 -12.35
N PHE A 104 -10.43 -7.86 -12.13
CA PHE A 104 -10.74 -8.78 -13.22
C PHE A 104 -11.80 -8.09 -14.09
N ALA A 105 -11.40 -7.59 -15.25
CA ALA A 105 -12.35 -7.27 -16.30
C ALA A 105 -12.95 -8.61 -16.73
N GLU A 106 -14.28 -8.76 -16.61
CA GLU A 106 -14.98 -9.90 -17.17
C GLU A 106 -14.57 -10.05 -18.64
N LYS A 107 -14.17 -11.27 -19.02
CA LYS A 107 -13.70 -11.60 -20.35
C LYS A 107 -14.84 -11.41 -21.36
N THR A 108 -14.95 -10.24 -21.96
CA THR A 108 -15.45 -10.14 -23.33
C THR A 108 -14.37 -10.71 -24.23
N GLY A 109 -14.63 -11.88 -24.80
CA GLY A 109 -13.64 -12.64 -25.55
C GLY A 109 -13.03 -11.84 -26.70
N ARG A 110 -11.70 -11.71 -26.69
CA ARG A 110 -10.90 -11.68 -27.91
C ARG A 110 -9.45 -12.08 -27.60
N THR A 111 -9.05 -13.08 -28.38
CA THR A 111 -7.73 -13.64 -28.73
C THR A 111 -6.45 -13.05 -28.14
N SER A 112 -5.53 -13.97 -27.86
CA SER A 112 -4.11 -13.80 -27.55
C SER A 112 -3.39 -12.67 -28.30
N GLY A 113 -2.54 -11.99 -27.57
CA GLY A 113 -1.41 -11.26 -28.13
C GLY A 113 -1.37 -9.83 -27.63
N GLU A 114 -0.27 -9.53 -26.94
CA GLU A 114 0.36 -8.22 -27.02
C GLU A 114 -0.26 -7.11 -26.17
N TRP A 115 0.65 -6.32 -25.62
CA TRP A 115 0.41 -5.36 -24.57
C TRP A 115 -0.26 -4.14 -25.16
N ASP A 116 -1.56 -4.20 -25.40
CA ASP A 116 -2.30 -2.99 -25.76
C ASP A 116 -3.75 -2.99 -25.29
N SER A 117 -4.18 -1.76 -25.03
CA SER A 117 -5.56 -1.33 -24.80
C SER A 117 -6.14 -1.50 -23.38
N ASP A 118 -5.97 -0.41 -22.64
CA ASP A 118 -7.11 0.40 -22.18
C ASP A 118 -8.04 -0.17 -21.10
N SER A 119 -7.49 -0.44 -19.92
CA SER A 119 -8.28 -0.41 -18.70
C SER A 119 -7.51 0.33 -17.62
N GLY A 120 -7.70 1.64 -17.63
CA GLY A 120 -7.26 2.48 -16.55
C GLY A 120 -8.03 2.20 -15.27
N ILE A 121 -7.34 2.24 -14.15
CA ILE A 121 -7.93 2.89 -12.98
C ILE A 121 -7.85 4.40 -13.27
N GLY A 122 -8.74 4.85 -14.15
CA GLY A 122 -9.24 6.21 -14.18
C GLY A 122 -10.70 6.04 -13.82
N ILE A 123 -11.10 6.52 -12.65
CA ILE A 123 -12.51 6.67 -12.34
C ILE A 123 -12.95 7.81 -13.26
N SER A 124 -13.59 7.48 -14.37
CA SER A 124 -14.33 8.45 -15.17
C SER A 124 -15.47 8.99 -14.30
N GLU A 125 -15.59 10.31 -14.23
CA GLU A 125 -16.61 11.01 -13.42
C GLU A 125 -18.06 10.76 -13.92
N ASP A 126 -18.26 9.91 -14.93
CA ASP A 126 -19.56 9.60 -15.53
C ASP A 126 -20.10 8.18 -15.27
N ASP A 127 -19.44 7.34 -14.44
CA ASP A 127 -19.96 5.99 -14.11
C ASP A 127 -20.66 5.95 -12.74
N VAL A 128 -21.78 6.66 -12.64
CA VAL A 128 -22.75 6.52 -11.56
C VAL A 128 -23.57 5.25 -11.82
N GLY A 129 -22.99 4.06 -11.63
CA GLY A 129 -23.77 2.83 -11.78
C GLY A 129 -23.05 1.49 -11.73
N SER A 130 -21.74 1.43 -11.96
CA SER A 130 -21.02 0.15 -11.88
C SER A 130 -20.31 -0.02 -10.55
N GLU A 131 -20.76 -0.97 -9.74
CA GLU A 131 -20.03 -1.46 -8.56
C GLU A 131 -18.66 -2.00 -8.99
N SER A 132 -17.66 -1.12 -9.11
CA SER A 132 -16.26 -1.51 -9.26
C SER A 132 -15.88 -2.26 -7.99
N ARG A 133 -16.05 -3.58 -8.04
CA ARG A 133 -16.03 -4.49 -6.90
C ARG A 133 -14.63 -4.47 -6.27
N GLY A 134 -14.45 -3.58 -5.30
CA GLY A 134 -13.18 -3.29 -4.66
C GLY A 134 -12.43 -4.53 -4.18
N LEU A 135 -11.14 -4.35 -3.93
CA LEU A 135 -10.32 -5.39 -3.30
C LEU A 135 -10.83 -5.60 -1.87
N THR A 136 -11.42 -6.76 -1.60
CA THR A 136 -11.92 -7.15 -0.28
C THR A 136 -10.87 -7.99 0.46
N VAL A 137 -11.02 -8.10 1.78
CA VAL A 137 -10.16 -8.95 2.62
C VAL A 137 -10.17 -10.38 2.10
N ASP A 138 -11.34 -10.94 1.81
CA ASP A 138 -11.49 -12.32 1.32
C ASP A 138 -10.72 -12.56 0.03
N LYS A 139 -10.75 -11.60 -0.91
CA LYS A 139 -9.98 -11.68 -2.15
C LYS A 139 -8.47 -11.65 -1.87
N VAL A 140 -8.01 -10.82 -0.94
CA VAL A 140 -6.58 -10.76 -0.57
C VAL A 140 -6.13 -12.06 0.08
N VAL A 141 -6.90 -12.59 1.03
CA VAL A 141 -6.61 -13.85 1.73
C VAL A 141 -6.62 -15.02 0.74
N HIS A 142 -7.66 -15.12 -0.08
CA HIS A 142 -7.79 -16.15 -1.12
C HIS A 142 -6.65 -16.08 -2.14
N ASP A 143 -6.35 -14.89 -2.65
CA ASP A 143 -5.31 -14.72 -3.66
C ASP A 143 -3.94 -15.03 -3.08
N LEU A 144 -3.61 -14.61 -1.86
CA LEU A 144 -2.28 -14.82 -1.30
C LEU A 144 -1.96 -16.27 -0.96
N GLN A 145 -2.98 -17.12 -0.71
CA GLN A 145 -2.82 -18.54 -0.37
C GLN A 145 -1.78 -18.78 0.73
N ARG A 146 -1.83 -17.95 1.77
CA ARG A 146 -0.89 -17.92 2.89
C ARG A 146 -1.66 -18.09 4.19
N ASP A 147 -1.29 -19.11 4.96
CA ASP A 147 -1.99 -19.45 6.22
C ASP A 147 -1.79 -18.39 7.31
N ASP A 148 -0.71 -17.61 7.24
CA ASP A 148 -0.42 -16.51 8.17
C ASP A 148 -1.17 -15.21 7.85
N VAL A 149 -1.82 -15.14 6.69
CA VAL A 149 -2.59 -13.97 6.25
C VAL A 149 -4.08 -14.23 6.47
N THR A 150 -4.58 -13.81 7.62
CA THR A 150 -6.00 -13.81 7.97
C THR A 150 -6.50 -12.37 8.05
N GLU A 151 -7.82 -12.17 8.13
CA GLU A 151 -8.38 -10.85 8.38
C GLU A 151 -7.82 -10.23 9.67
N GLU A 152 -7.71 -11.03 10.74
CA GLU A 152 -7.16 -10.59 12.02
C GLU A 152 -5.68 -10.19 11.91
N SER A 153 -4.87 -10.98 11.19
CA SER A 153 -3.45 -10.65 11.01
C SER A 153 -3.25 -9.43 10.12
N LEU A 154 -4.09 -9.22 9.11
CA LEU A 154 -4.11 -7.99 8.30
C LEU A 154 -4.53 -6.78 9.13
N ARG A 155 -5.55 -6.90 9.99
CA ARG A 155 -5.99 -5.83 10.89
C ARG A 155 -4.89 -5.47 11.89
N ALA A 156 -4.26 -6.47 12.48
CA ALA A 156 -3.12 -6.29 13.38
C ALA A 156 -1.94 -5.62 12.67
N ALA A 157 -1.61 -6.07 11.46
CA ALA A 157 -0.54 -5.49 10.65
C ALA A 157 -0.83 -4.03 10.30
N MET A 158 -2.06 -3.71 9.90
CA MET A 158 -2.50 -2.34 9.62
C MET A 158 -2.28 -1.43 10.82
N PHE A 159 -2.79 -1.82 11.99
CA PHE A 159 -2.69 -1.02 13.20
C PHE A 159 -1.23 -0.83 13.65
N ARG A 160 -0.47 -1.92 13.71
CA ARG A 160 0.97 -1.89 14.08
C ARG A 160 1.78 -1.06 13.08
N TYR A 161 1.46 -1.16 11.79
CA TYR A 161 2.14 -0.37 10.78
C TYR A 161 1.83 1.13 10.89
N ALA A 162 0.58 1.51 11.13
CA ALA A 162 0.21 2.89 11.41
C ALA A 162 0.93 3.44 12.66
N LEU A 163 1.01 2.64 13.72
CA LEU A 163 1.75 2.97 14.92
C LEU A 163 3.25 3.17 14.63
N TYR A 164 3.85 2.27 13.85
CA TYR A 164 5.24 2.39 13.42
C TYR A 164 5.49 3.70 12.64
N LEU A 165 4.60 4.05 11.72
CA LEU A 165 4.66 5.31 10.98
C LEU A 165 4.57 6.53 11.90
N SER A 166 3.78 6.47 12.98
CA SER A 166 3.73 7.54 13.99
C SER A 166 5.07 7.75 14.70
N TYR A 167 5.87 6.69 14.92
CA TYR A 167 7.20 6.82 15.51
C TYR A 167 8.24 7.40 14.55
N LEU A 168 8.03 7.25 13.24
CA LEU A 168 8.91 7.83 12.23
C LEU A 168 8.61 9.30 11.97
N TYR A 169 7.40 9.75 12.29
CA TYR A 169 6.94 11.11 12.04
C TYR A 169 7.75 12.14 12.83
N GLN A 170 8.16 13.20 12.15
CA GLN A 170 9.00 14.26 12.72
C GLN A 170 8.20 15.53 13.06
N GLY A 171 6.86 15.50 12.90
CA GLY A 171 6.00 16.65 13.18
C GLY A 171 5.82 17.63 12.03
N ALA A 172 6.47 17.41 10.87
CA ALA A 172 6.35 18.28 9.71
C ALA A 172 5.39 17.68 8.66
N GLY A 173 4.36 18.46 8.29
CA GLY A 173 3.41 18.10 7.24
C GLY A 173 2.24 17.23 7.72
N GLU A 174 1.76 16.36 6.84
CA GLU A 174 0.70 15.41 7.14
C GLU A 174 1.27 14.15 7.82
N ALA A 175 0.56 13.59 8.81
CA ALA A 175 1.02 12.41 9.51
C ALA A 175 1.04 11.19 8.56
N PRO A 176 2.17 10.48 8.40
CA PRO A 176 2.31 9.37 7.47
C PRO A 176 1.36 8.20 7.72
N SER A 177 0.73 8.11 8.89
CA SER A 177 -0.24 7.07 9.22
C SER A 177 -1.65 7.33 8.69
N LEU A 178 -1.97 8.54 8.21
CA LEU A 178 -3.36 8.90 7.84
C LEU A 178 -3.88 8.08 6.66
N TRP A 179 -3.05 7.81 5.66
CA TRP A 179 -3.47 6.99 4.51
C TRP A 179 -3.83 5.55 4.91
N VAL A 180 -3.26 5.03 6.00
CA VAL A 180 -3.47 3.66 6.48
C VAL A 180 -4.91 3.43 6.95
N PHE A 181 -5.55 4.47 7.50
CA PHE A 181 -6.95 4.42 7.96
C PHE A 181 -7.92 5.15 7.02
N ASN A 182 -7.42 5.66 5.90
CA ASN A 182 -8.21 6.46 5.00
C ASN A 182 -9.23 5.58 4.26
N LYS A 183 -10.50 5.74 4.62
CA LYS A 183 -11.60 5.01 4.00
C LYS A 183 -12.00 5.58 2.64
N ASN A 184 -11.86 6.89 2.40
CA ASN A 184 -12.59 7.58 1.30
C ASN A 184 -11.90 8.84 0.68
N MET A 185 -10.58 9.06 0.74
CA MET A 185 -10.01 10.31 0.22
C MET A 185 -8.74 10.09 -0.61
N TRP A 186 -8.87 10.08 -1.93
CA TRP A 186 -8.12 11.05 -2.72
C TRP A 186 -8.98 12.31 -2.70
N PRO A 187 -8.71 13.32 -1.86
CA PRO A 187 -9.25 14.62 -2.18
C PRO A 187 -8.49 15.04 -3.42
N SER A 188 -9.17 15.02 -4.57
CA SER A 188 -8.84 15.95 -5.63
C SER A 188 -8.69 17.31 -4.95
N LYS A 189 -7.47 17.84 -4.96
CA LYS A 189 -7.24 19.24 -4.61
C LYS A 189 -8.15 20.06 -5.52
N GLU A 190 -9.12 20.76 -4.94
CA GLU A 190 -9.57 22.05 -5.49
C GLU A 190 -8.43 23.06 -5.42
#